data_AF-A0A0E3SSR0-F1
#
_entry.id   AF-A0A0E3SSR0-F1
#
_cell.length_a   1.000
_cell.length_b   1.000
_cell.length_c   1.000
_cell.angle_alpha   90.00
_cell.angle_beta   90.00
_cell.angle_gamma   90.00
#
_symmetry.space_group_name_H-M   'P 1'
#
loop_
_entity.id
_entity.type
_entity.pdbx_description
1 polymer ?
#
loop_
_entity_poly.entity_id
_entity_poly.type
_entity_poly.pdbx_seq_one_letter_code
_entity_poly.pdbx_strand_id
1 'polypeptide(L)'
;MIAEEKLEELAKACEECIGNDSGSIDEHFQKCPVCKLYKEQVETVSCITETIKHIASKSEKEKCDALCKKLDEFYSMPDDQRLEAISKMLDAEGELSEADLFKIVTTRVELLTKLPKEKRVHLIDMLEKAMSRWSEDRKLLEKRAIMNATEDYFLLKKTLIRRMFKKMLS
;
A
#
# COMPACT_ATOMS: atom_id res chain seq x y z
N MET A 1 4.64 -11.04 -13.94
CA MET A 1 5.40 -12.01 -14.76
C MET A 1 5.63 -11.36 -16.11
N ILE A 2 6.87 -11.28 -16.60
CA ILE A 2 7.04 -11.24 -18.06
C ILE A 2 6.56 -12.61 -18.52
N ALA A 3 5.49 -12.64 -19.33
CA ALA A 3 5.08 -13.89 -19.96
C ALA A 3 6.29 -14.42 -20.74
N GLU A 4 6.59 -15.72 -20.67
CA GLU A 4 7.73 -16.32 -21.39
C GLU A 4 7.73 -15.91 -22.87
N GLU A 5 6.54 -15.78 -23.46
CA GLU A 5 6.30 -15.23 -24.80
C GLU A 5 6.89 -13.82 -25.01
N LYS A 6 6.73 -12.92 -24.04
CA LYS A 6 7.26 -11.55 -24.11
C LYS A 6 8.77 -11.50 -23.89
N LEU A 7 9.34 -12.42 -23.10
CA LEU A 7 10.79 -12.53 -22.97
C LEU A 7 11.40 -13.03 -24.28
N GLU A 8 10.76 -14.01 -24.91
CA GLU A 8 11.14 -14.57 -26.20
C GLU A 8 11.04 -13.52 -27.33
N GLU A 9 10.00 -12.70 -27.34
CA GLU A 9 9.86 -11.56 -28.27
C GLU A 9 11.00 -10.56 -28.14
N LEU A 10 11.35 -10.16 -26.90
CA LEU A 10 12.44 -9.24 -26.64
C LEU A 10 13.80 -9.86 -26.98
N ALA A 11 13.99 -11.15 -26.73
CA ALA A 11 15.21 -11.88 -27.09
C ALA A 11 15.41 -11.94 -28.61
N LYS A 12 14.35 -12.24 -29.38
CA LYS A 12 14.39 -12.22 -30.85
C LYS A 12 14.68 -10.83 -31.42
N ALA A 13 14.08 -9.79 -30.86
CA ALA A 13 14.37 -8.41 -31.26
C ALA A 13 15.84 -8.03 -30.99
N CYS A 14 16.40 -8.48 -29.85
CA CYS A 14 17.82 -8.31 -29.56
C CYS A 14 18.71 -9.13 -30.52
N GLU A 15 18.36 -10.37 -30.84
CA GLU A 15 19.10 -11.22 -31.78
C GLU A 15 19.18 -10.61 -33.18
N GLU A 16 18.06 -10.11 -33.71
CA GLU A 16 18.02 -9.38 -34.98
C GLU A 16 18.85 -8.10 -34.95
N CYS A 17 18.84 -7.37 -33.82
CA CYS A 17 19.63 -6.16 -33.64
C CYS A 17 21.14 -6.46 -33.60
N ILE A 18 21.53 -7.52 -32.87
CA ILE A 18 22.92 -7.99 -32.73
C ILE A 18 23.47 -8.54 -34.04
N GLY A 19 22.65 -9.19 -34.87
CA GLY A 19 23.09 -9.71 -36.18
C GLY A 19 23.65 -8.64 -37.12
N ASN A 20 23.41 -7.35 -36.84
CA ASN A 20 23.96 -6.20 -37.56
C ASN A 20 25.25 -5.64 -36.93
N ASP A 21 25.73 -6.22 -35.83
CA ASP A 21 26.89 -5.75 -35.04
C ASP A 21 28.02 -6.79 -35.07
N SER A 22 29.27 -6.33 -35.08
CA SER A 22 30.47 -7.19 -35.12
C SER A 22 31.16 -7.35 -33.76
N GLY A 23 30.68 -6.64 -32.74
CA GLY A 23 31.13 -6.74 -31.36
C GLY A 23 30.53 -7.94 -30.60
N SER A 24 30.92 -8.09 -29.33
CA SER A 24 30.33 -9.11 -28.45
C SER A 24 28.91 -8.72 -28.02
N ILE A 25 28.11 -9.73 -27.67
CA ILE A 25 26.74 -9.55 -27.15
C ILE A 25 26.74 -8.65 -25.90
N ASP A 26 27.70 -8.82 -25.00
CA ASP A 26 27.82 -8.02 -23.78
C ASP A 26 28.12 -6.55 -24.08
N GLU A 27 28.99 -6.27 -25.05
CA GLU A 27 29.25 -4.91 -25.50
C GLU A 27 28.02 -4.29 -26.19
N HIS A 28 27.27 -5.10 -26.94
CA HIS A 28 26.05 -4.65 -27.60
C HIS A 28 24.99 -4.20 -26.59
N PHE A 29 24.78 -4.95 -25.50
CA PHE A 29 23.86 -4.55 -24.42
C PHE A 29 24.30 -3.27 -23.67
N GLN A 30 25.56 -2.85 -23.78
CA GLN A 30 26.04 -1.58 -23.22
C GLN A 30 25.90 -0.41 -24.21
N LYS A 31 26.12 -0.67 -25.51
CA LYS A 31 26.20 0.35 -26.56
C LYS A 31 24.86 0.59 -27.27
N CYS A 32 24.08 -0.45 -27.51
CA CYS A 32 22.79 -0.35 -28.20
C CYS A 32 21.72 0.18 -27.24
N PRO A 33 21.15 1.36 -27.49
CA PRO A 33 20.18 1.98 -26.58
C PRO A 33 18.88 1.18 -26.46
N VAL A 34 18.48 0.46 -27.51
CA VAL A 34 17.27 -0.36 -27.54
C VAL A 34 17.46 -1.64 -26.72
N CYS A 35 18.52 -2.40 -26.98
CA CYS A 35 18.81 -3.64 -26.26
C CYS A 35 19.13 -3.37 -24.78
N LYS A 36 19.77 -2.24 -24.46
CA LYS A 36 19.97 -1.78 -23.08
C LYS A 36 18.64 -1.56 -22.35
N LEU A 37 17.69 -0.87 -23.00
CA LEU A 37 16.36 -0.62 -22.44
C LEU A 37 15.60 -1.94 -22.21
N TYR A 38 15.68 -2.89 -23.13
CA TYR A 38 15.07 -4.21 -22.96
C TYR A 38 15.67 -4.99 -21.80
N LYS A 39 17.01 -4.96 -21.64
CA LYS A 39 17.69 -5.54 -20.49
C LYS A 39 17.19 -4.94 -19.17
N GLU A 40 17.16 -3.61 -19.06
CA GLU A 40 16.70 -2.91 -17.86
C GLU A 40 15.23 -3.24 -17.51
N GLN A 41 14.36 -3.35 -18.53
CA GLN A 41 12.97 -3.76 -18.35
C GLN A 41 12.85 -5.19 -17.81
N VAL A 42 13.61 -6.14 -18.36
CA VAL A 42 13.60 -7.54 -17.91
C VAL A 42 14.12 -7.66 -16.48
N GLU A 43 15.23 -7.01 -16.15
CA GLU A 43 15.82 -7.01 -14.80
C GLU A 43 14.87 -6.40 -13.77
N THR A 44 14.20 -5.29 -14.12
CA THR A 44 13.22 -4.64 -13.24
C THR A 44 12.04 -5.56 -12.93
N VAL A 45 11.47 -6.22 -13.94
CA VAL A 45 10.35 -7.14 -13.71
C VAL A 45 10.80 -8.41 -12.97
N SER A 46 12.01 -8.89 -13.20
CA SER A 46 12.58 -10.01 -12.43
C SER A 46 12.68 -9.66 -10.95
N CYS A 47 13.27 -8.50 -10.62
CA CYS A 47 13.41 -8.02 -9.25
C CYS A 47 12.04 -7.85 -8.54
N ILE A 48 11.06 -7.25 -9.23
CA ILE A 48 9.69 -7.12 -8.70
C ILE A 48 9.07 -8.50 -8.47
N THR A 49 9.27 -9.45 -9.40
CA THR A 49 8.72 -10.80 -9.31
C THR A 49 9.34 -11.57 -8.15
N GLU A 50 10.66 -11.50 -7.96
CA GLU A 50 11.36 -12.11 -6.83
C GLU A 50 10.92 -11.52 -5.49
N THR A 51 10.74 -10.20 -5.43
CA THR A 51 10.22 -9.52 -4.25
C THR A 51 8.80 -9.98 -3.93
N ILE A 52 7.92 -10.07 -4.92
CA ILE A 52 6.56 -10.58 -4.75
C ILE A 52 6.57 -12.05 -4.31
N LYS A 53 7.42 -12.90 -4.92
CA LYS A 53 7.57 -14.31 -4.52
C LYS A 53 8.06 -14.42 -3.08
N HIS A 54 9.03 -13.61 -2.68
CA HIS A 54 9.56 -13.58 -1.32
C HIS A 54 8.50 -13.12 -0.30
N ILE A 55 7.66 -12.15 -0.65
CA ILE A 55 6.55 -11.71 0.20
C ILE A 55 5.46 -12.78 0.28
N ALA A 56 5.15 -13.43 -0.85
CA ALA A 56 4.17 -14.50 -0.93
C ALA A 56 4.63 -15.79 -0.22
N SER A 57 5.94 -16.07 -0.21
CA SER A 57 6.53 -17.25 0.42
C SER A 57 6.60 -17.18 1.94
N LYS A 58 6.38 -16.00 2.54
CA LYS A 58 6.26 -15.87 3.99
C LYS A 58 4.98 -16.55 4.45
N SER A 59 5.08 -17.33 5.52
CA SER A 59 3.90 -17.84 6.21
C SER A 59 3.06 -16.67 6.73
N GLU A 60 1.75 -16.88 6.88
CA GLU A 60 0.88 -15.88 7.50
C GLU A 60 1.36 -15.47 8.89
N LYS A 61 1.97 -16.41 9.63
CA LYS A 61 2.62 -16.11 10.91
C LYS A 61 3.76 -15.11 10.78
N GLU A 62 4.67 -15.30 9.84
CA GLU A 62 5.80 -14.36 9.61
C GLU A 62 5.32 -12.99 9.12
N LYS A 63 4.26 -12.95 8.30
CA LYS A 63 3.62 -11.69 7.90
C LYS A 63 3.01 -10.98 9.10
N CYS A 64 2.29 -11.70 9.96
CA CYS A 64 1.74 -11.18 11.20
C CYS A 64 2.83 -10.68 12.14
N ASP A 65 3.91 -11.44 12.35
CA ASP A 65 5.01 -11.06 13.23
C ASP A 65 5.71 -9.79 12.73
N ALA A 66 5.92 -9.66 11.41
CA ALA A 66 6.47 -8.45 10.81
C ALA A 66 5.55 -7.24 10.99
N LEU A 67 4.23 -7.43 10.85
CA LEU A 67 3.24 -6.38 11.11
C LEU A 67 3.20 -5.97 12.59
N CYS A 68 3.22 -6.94 13.51
CA CYS A 68 3.27 -6.71 14.94
C CYS A 68 4.52 -5.90 15.33
N LYS A 69 5.69 -6.27 14.80
CA LYS A 69 6.93 -5.52 15.04
C LYS A 69 6.83 -4.07 14.58
N LYS A 70 6.28 -3.83 13.38
CA LYS A 70 6.06 -2.46 12.88
C LYS A 70 5.06 -1.68 13.74
N LEU A 71 4.04 -2.34 14.29
CA LEU A 71 3.11 -1.70 15.21
C LEU A 71 3.80 -1.31 16.52
N ASP A 72 4.66 -2.17 17.08
CA ASP A 72 5.41 -1.85 18.29
C ASP A 72 6.41 -0.73 18.07
N GLU A 73 7.09 -0.71 16.92
CA GLU A 73 7.93 0.42 16.48
C GLU A 73 7.10 1.70 16.39
N PHE A 74 5.94 1.66 15.73
CA PHE A 74 5.03 2.81 15.65
C PHE A 74 4.63 3.31 17.04
N TYR A 75 4.23 2.44 17.97
CA TYR A 75 3.84 2.86 19.33
C TYR A 75 4.99 3.38 20.18
N SER A 76 6.23 3.06 19.84
CA SER A 76 7.44 3.53 20.52
C SER A 76 7.94 4.88 20.00
N MET A 77 7.39 5.38 18.89
CA MET A 77 7.73 6.69 18.33
C MET A 77 7.14 7.84 19.19
N PRO A 78 7.81 9.01 19.22
CA PRO A 78 7.24 10.24 19.76
C PRO A 78 5.90 10.64 19.11
N ASP A 79 5.02 11.30 19.86
CA ASP A 79 3.66 11.68 19.42
C ASP A 79 3.63 12.46 18.10
N ASP A 80 4.57 13.38 17.91
CA ASP A 80 4.72 14.20 16.71
C ASP A 80 5.07 13.35 15.48
N GLN A 81 6.01 12.40 15.63
CA GLN A 81 6.38 11.47 14.56
C GLN A 81 5.25 10.51 14.22
N ARG A 82 4.50 10.05 15.22
CA ARG A 82 3.32 9.20 15.00
C ARG A 82 2.23 9.95 14.26
N LEU A 83 1.99 11.20 14.62
CA LEU A 83 1.03 12.06 13.95
C LEU A 83 1.44 12.30 12.49
N GLU A 84 2.73 12.61 12.24
CA GLU A 84 3.25 12.77 10.88
C GLU A 84 3.08 11.49 10.05
N ALA A 85 3.41 10.32 10.61
CA ALA A 85 3.25 9.04 9.94
C ALA A 85 1.78 8.74 9.59
N ILE A 86 0.85 8.99 10.52
CA ILE A 86 -0.59 8.85 10.28
C ILE A 86 -1.06 9.81 9.19
N SER A 87 -0.65 11.08 9.25
CA SER A 87 -1.02 12.08 8.24
C SER A 87 -0.56 11.66 6.85
N LYS A 88 0.70 11.23 6.69
CA LYS A 88 1.22 10.74 5.39
C LYS A 88 0.45 9.54 4.87
N MET A 89 0.15 8.56 5.73
CA MET A 89 -0.65 7.39 5.35
C MET A 89 -2.02 7.82 4.84
N LEU A 90 -2.72 8.67 5.59
CA LEU A 90 -4.05 9.11 5.20
C LEU A 90 -4.04 9.97 3.94
N ASP A 91 -3.00 10.79 3.72
CA ASP A 91 -2.84 11.59 2.51
C ASP A 91 -2.65 10.70 1.28
N ALA A 92 -1.84 9.65 1.39
CA ALA A 92 -1.72 8.64 0.34
C ALA A 92 -3.04 7.91 0.08
N GLU A 93 -3.84 7.63 1.11
CA GLU A 93 -5.20 7.08 0.94
C GLU A 93 -6.12 8.03 0.15
N GLY A 94 -5.95 9.35 0.30
CA GLY A 94 -6.72 10.36 -0.40
C GLY A 94 -6.47 10.42 -1.91
N GLU A 95 -5.38 9.82 -2.39
CA GLU A 95 -5.02 9.72 -3.82
C GLU A 95 -5.61 8.46 -4.49
N LEU A 96 -6.23 7.58 -3.70
CA LEU A 96 -6.78 6.33 -4.21
C LEU A 96 -8.14 6.51 -4.89
N SER A 97 -8.51 5.51 -5.68
CA SER A 97 -9.89 5.39 -6.17
C SER A 97 -10.88 5.24 -5.00
N GLU A 98 -12.13 5.70 -5.17
CA GLU A 98 -13.16 5.56 -4.12
C GLU A 98 -13.33 4.09 -3.69
N ALA A 99 -13.26 3.16 -4.65
CA ALA A 99 -13.38 1.73 -4.39
C ALA A 99 -12.24 1.18 -3.51
N ASP A 100 -11.00 1.63 -3.74
CA ASP A 100 -9.85 1.17 -2.95
C ASP A 100 -9.78 1.86 -1.59
N LEU A 101 -10.14 3.14 -1.53
CA LEU A 101 -10.31 3.86 -0.27
C LEU A 101 -11.31 3.13 0.63
N PHE A 102 -12.46 2.69 0.10
CA PHE A 102 -13.46 1.98 0.89
C PHE A 102 -12.94 0.67 1.47
N LYS A 103 -12.14 -0.09 0.71
CA LYS A 103 -11.51 -1.33 1.20
C LYS A 103 -10.53 -1.05 2.34
N ILE A 104 -9.71 -0.01 2.19
CA ILE A 104 -8.72 0.38 3.20
C ILE A 104 -9.41 0.90 4.46
N VAL A 105 -10.40 1.78 4.33
CA VAL A 105 -11.19 2.28 5.46
C VAL A 105 -11.91 1.14 6.18
N THR A 106 -12.44 0.16 5.44
CA THR A 106 -13.04 -1.04 6.03
C THR A 106 -12.03 -1.80 6.89
N THR A 107 -10.82 -2.03 6.36
CA THR A 107 -9.74 -2.68 7.10
C THR A 107 -9.34 -1.88 8.35
N ARG A 108 -9.19 -0.55 8.23
CA ARG A 108 -8.88 0.35 9.35
C ARG A 108 -9.94 0.28 10.45
N VAL A 109 -11.22 0.32 10.09
CA VAL A 109 -12.34 0.22 11.03
C VAL A 109 -12.36 -1.14 11.72
N GLU A 110 -12.16 -2.23 10.99
CA GLU A 110 -12.09 -3.57 11.56
C GLU A 110 -10.95 -3.72 12.57
N LEU A 111 -9.75 -3.29 12.20
CA LEU A 111 -8.57 -3.33 13.06
C LEU A 111 -8.79 -2.51 14.33
N LEU A 112 -9.37 -1.31 14.21
CA LEU A 112 -9.72 -0.47 15.36
C LEU A 112 -10.60 -1.20 16.37
N THR A 113 -11.54 -2.03 15.91
CA THR A 113 -12.42 -2.80 16.80
C THR A 113 -11.73 -3.92 17.55
N LYS A 114 -10.58 -4.39 17.05
CA LYS A 114 -9.77 -5.48 17.64
C LYS A 114 -8.70 -4.97 18.60
N LEU A 115 -8.38 -3.67 18.58
CA LEU A 115 -7.36 -3.08 19.44
C LEU A 115 -7.78 -3.04 20.93
N PRO A 116 -6.81 -3.25 21.86
CA PRO A 116 -6.99 -2.95 23.28
C PRO A 116 -7.47 -1.51 23.50
N LYS A 117 -8.26 -1.27 24.55
CA LYS A 117 -8.89 0.04 24.82
C LYS A 117 -7.90 1.19 24.80
N GLU A 118 -6.76 1.04 25.47
CA GLU A 118 -5.72 2.09 25.58
C GLU A 118 -5.14 2.46 24.22
N LYS A 119 -4.69 1.45 23.45
CA LYS A 119 -4.18 1.63 22.08
C LYS A 119 -5.22 2.25 21.15
N ARG A 120 -6.49 1.84 21.29
CA ARG A 120 -7.61 2.37 20.50
C ARG A 120 -7.88 3.85 20.81
N VAL A 121 -7.91 4.23 22.08
CA VAL A 121 -8.15 5.63 22.50
C VAL A 121 -7.04 6.53 21.97
N HIS A 122 -5.78 6.12 22.12
CA HIS A 122 -4.65 6.89 21.65
C HIS A 122 -4.63 7.05 20.13
N LEU A 123 -4.93 5.96 19.39
CA LEU A 123 -5.05 6.03 17.93
C LEU A 123 -6.18 6.98 17.48
N ILE A 124 -7.31 6.97 18.19
CA ILE A 124 -8.45 7.85 17.88
C ILE A 124 -8.09 9.33 18.09
N ASP A 125 -7.39 9.67 19.17
CA ASP A 125 -6.92 11.04 19.41
C ASP A 125 -5.96 11.53 18.30
N MET A 126 -5.05 10.66 17.84
CA MET A 126 -4.17 11.01 16.72
C MET A 126 -4.91 11.13 15.39
N LEU A 127 -5.86 10.24 15.10
CA LEU A 127 -6.70 10.33 13.90
C LEU A 127 -7.53 11.63 13.90
N GLU A 128 -8.10 12.00 15.05
CA GLU A 128 -8.83 13.26 15.21
C GLU A 128 -7.94 14.47 14.89
N LYS A 129 -6.72 14.51 15.44
CA LYS A 129 -5.74 15.56 15.15
C LYS A 129 -5.37 15.60 13.67
N ALA A 130 -5.09 14.45 13.06
CA ALA A 130 -4.72 14.36 11.65
C ALA A 130 -5.86 14.81 10.72
N MET A 131 -7.09 14.40 11.01
CA MET A 131 -8.29 14.68 10.20
C MET A 131 -8.87 16.08 10.45
N SER A 132 -8.52 16.73 11.56
CA SER A 132 -9.01 18.08 11.89
C SER A 132 -8.73 19.13 10.80
N ARG A 133 -7.67 18.91 10.01
CA ARG A 133 -7.21 19.80 8.93
C ARG A 133 -7.76 19.45 7.55
N TRP A 134 -8.59 18.41 7.45
CA TRP A 134 -9.12 17.97 6.16
C TRP A 134 -10.16 18.93 5.62
N SER A 135 -10.23 19.01 4.29
CA SER A 135 -11.34 19.64 3.60
C SER A 135 -12.66 18.91 3.91
N GLU A 136 -13.78 19.63 3.84
CA GLU A 136 -15.10 19.05 4.11
C GLU A 136 -15.45 17.93 3.11
N ASP A 137 -15.03 18.04 1.86
CA ASP A 137 -15.23 16.98 0.85
C ASP A 137 -14.51 15.69 1.25
N ARG A 138 -13.27 15.79 1.74
CA ARG A 138 -12.51 14.62 2.21
C ARG A 138 -13.14 14.01 3.46
N LYS A 139 -13.60 14.84 4.42
CA LYS A 139 -14.34 14.35 5.59
C LYS A 139 -15.65 13.66 5.19
N LEU A 140 -16.36 14.17 4.17
CA LEU A 140 -17.60 13.57 3.67
C LEU A 140 -17.35 12.21 3.03
N LEU A 141 -16.27 12.09 2.23
CA LEU A 141 -15.88 10.83 1.62
C LEU A 141 -15.51 9.77 2.68
N GLU A 142 -14.72 10.15 3.68
CA GLU A 142 -14.36 9.27 4.81
C GLU A 142 -15.62 8.83 5.59
N LYS A 143 -16.55 9.75 5.87
CA LYS A 143 -17.84 9.41 6.51
C LYS A 143 -18.59 8.34 5.71
N ARG A 144 -18.66 8.49 4.39
CA ARG A 144 -19.32 7.53 3.49
C ARG A 144 -18.63 6.16 3.54
N ALA A 145 -17.30 6.15 3.47
CA ALA A 145 -16.51 4.92 3.57
C ALA A 145 -16.73 4.21 4.91
N ILE A 146 -16.76 4.93 6.04
CA ILE A 146 -17.05 4.36 7.37
C ILE A 146 -18.49 3.83 7.45
N MET A 147 -19.45 4.53 6.82
CA MET A 147 -20.83 4.05 6.77
C MET A 147 -20.94 2.71 6.03
N ASN A 148 -20.22 2.57 4.91
CA ASN A 148 -20.16 1.33 4.14
C ASN A 148 -19.41 0.23 4.91
N ALA A 149 -18.24 0.52 5.50
CA ALA A 149 -17.46 -0.42 6.32
C ALA A 149 -18.22 -1.01 7.52
N THR A 150 -19.29 -0.34 7.96
CA THR A 150 -20.09 -0.73 9.12
C THR A 150 -21.49 -1.20 8.74
N GLU A 151 -21.75 -1.41 7.44
CA GLU A 151 -23.09 -1.73 6.93
C GLU A 151 -23.63 -3.03 7.55
N ASP A 152 -22.81 -4.09 7.52
CA ASP A 152 -23.14 -5.45 7.97
C ASP A 152 -22.94 -5.68 9.48
N TYR A 153 -22.53 -4.65 10.22
CA TYR A 153 -22.38 -4.78 11.68
C TYR A 153 -23.75 -4.81 12.36
N PHE A 154 -23.87 -5.61 13.43
CA PHE A 154 -25.05 -5.55 14.30
C PHE A 154 -25.25 -4.13 14.85
N LEU A 155 -26.52 -3.76 15.10
CA LEU A 155 -26.95 -2.38 15.33
C LEU A 155 -26.14 -1.64 16.40
N LEU A 156 -25.84 -2.30 17.51
CA LEU A 156 -25.09 -1.69 18.62
C LEU A 156 -23.61 -1.44 18.25
N LYS A 157 -22.91 -2.37 17.60
CA LYS A 157 -21.53 -2.16 17.12
C LYS A 157 -21.49 -1.06 16.07
N LYS A 158 -22.41 -1.09 15.11
CA LYS A 158 -22.58 -0.07 14.06
C LYS A 158 -22.73 1.33 14.66
N THR A 159 -23.62 1.47 15.64
CA THR A 159 -23.89 2.75 16.32
C THR A 159 -22.67 3.24 17.10
N LEU A 160 -21.98 2.34 17.82
CA LEU A 160 -20.79 2.68 18.59
C LEU A 160 -19.68 3.23 17.70
N ILE A 161 -19.32 2.51 16.63
CA ILE A 161 -18.25 2.90 15.71
C ILE A 161 -18.59 4.21 15.00
N ARG A 162 -19.81 4.34 14.46
CA ARG A 162 -20.23 5.59 13.80
C ARG A 162 -20.21 6.79 14.75
N ARG A 163 -20.55 6.61 16.03
CA ARG A 163 -20.47 7.68 17.03
C ARG A 163 -19.03 8.11 17.33
N MET A 164 -18.08 7.18 17.32
CA MET A 164 -16.66 7.50 17.49
C MET A 164 -16.16 8.38 16.35
N PHE A 165 -16.42 7.98 15.10
CA PHE A 165 -15.97 8.75 13.93
C PHE A 165 -16.75 10.04 13.69
N LYS A 166 -18.04 10.09 14.05
CA LYS A 166 -18.85 11.31 13.94
C LYS A 166 -18.20 12.50 14.65
N LYS A 167 -17.60 12.29 15.82
CA LYS A 167 -16.93 13.38 16.56
C LYS A 167 -15.70 13.92 15.83
N MET A 168 -14.92 13.02 15.22
CA MET A 168 -13.65 13.37 14.55
C MET A 168 -13.85 14.04 13.19
N LEU A 169 -14.88 13.63 12.47
CA LEU A 169 -15.16 14.11 11.11
C LEU A 169 -16.21 15.22 11.09
N SER A 170 -16.65 15.68 12.27
CA SER A 170 -17.69 16.70 12.42
C SER A 170 -17.22 18.09 12.02
#